data_AF-A0A9C7PKQ2-F1
#
_entry.id   AF-A0A9C7PKQ2-F1
#
_cell.length_a   1.000
_cell.length_b   1.000
_cell.length_c   1.000
_cell.angle_alpha   90.00
_cell.angle_beta   90.00
_cell.angle_gamma   90.00
#
_symmetry.space_group_name_H-M   'P 1'
#
loop_
_entity.id
_entity.type
_entity.pdbx_description
1 polymer ?
#
loop_
_entity_poly.entity_id
_entity_poly.type
_entity_poly.pdbx_seq_one_letter_code
_entity_poly.pdbx_strand_id
1 'polypeptide(L)'
;MLSSGGDQSGSDQSMVTDLEASECQCLSDSPTDDFMLGLQALSHGDFAAAGQHFKEHALSDREQAPKEAAAGQALANTLSQYPVGEDSSTADEVTNRAMLIDLVLVMIAGLEQQISDLSVENAALAVDLEKREEALKRLRELTLGQPEA
;
A
#
# COMPACT_ATOMS: atom_id res chain seq x y z
N MET A 1 52.08 48.14 -40.46
CA MET A 1 50.85 48.58 -39.79
C MET A 1 50.50 47.54 -38.72
N LEU A 2 50.46 47.98 -37.46
CA LEU A 2 49.67 47.52 -36.28
C LEU A 2 49.62 45.99 -36.02
N SER A 3 50.29 45.43 -35.01
CA SER A 3 50.14 45.50 -33.54
C SER A 3 49.38 44.31 -32.93
N SER A 4 50.05 43.63 -31.98
CA SER A 4 49.58 42.85 -30.79
C SER A 4 50.46 41.60 -30.66
N GLY A 5 51.22 41.34 -29.58
CA GLY A 5 50.86 41.46 -28.15
C GLY A 5 49.93 40.30 -27.80
N GLY A 6 50.18 39.36 -26.90
CA GLY A 6 51.23 39.06 -25.93
C GLY A 6 50.78 37.78 -25.19
N ASP A 7 51.70 37.24 -24.39
CA ASP A 7 51.48 36.38 -23.21
C ASP A 7 51.02 34.91 -23.33
N GLN A 8 51.98 34.06 -22.98
CA GLN A 8 51.94 32.96 -21.99
C GLN A 8 50.57 32.42 -21.56
N SER A 9 50.40 31.10 -21.67
CA SER A 9 49.85 30.31 -20.55
C SER A 9 50.22 28.84 -20.75
N GLY A 10 50.90 28.27 -19.76
CA GLY A 10 51.08 26.82 -19.66
C GLY A 10 49.72 26.13 -19.55
N SER A 11 49.57 25.02 -20.24
CA SER A 11 48.49 24.08 -19.97
C SER A 11 49.08 22.88 -19.26
N ASP A 12 48.80 22.83 -17.96
CA ASP A 12 48.89 21.63 -17.15
C ASP A 12 48.20 20.47 -17.87
N GLN A 13 48.91 19.36 -17.92
CA GLN A 13 48.38 18.07 -18.35
C GLN A 13 47.28 17.68 -17.36
N SER A 14 46.04 18.00 -17.70
CA SER A 14 44.90 17.34 -17.10
C SER A 14 44.97 15.88 -17.53
N MET A 15 45.47 15.03 -16.63
CA MET A 15 45.17 13.61 -16.65
C MET A 15 43.65 13.47 -16.51
N VAL A 16 42.96 13.61 -17.63
CA VAL A 16 41.67 12.98 -17.81
C VAL A 16 42.01 11.51 -17.93
N THR A 17 42.02 10.83 -16.79
CA THR A 17 41.83 9.39 -16.78
C THR A 17 40.56 9.15 -17.57
N ASP A 18 40.70 8.56 -18.76
CA ASP A 18 39.67 7.76 -19.41
C ASP A 18 39.19 6.75 -18.36
N LEU A 19 38.26 7.18 -17.51
CA LEU A 19 37.23 6.29 -17.02
C LEU A 19 36.44 5.99 -18.26
N GLU A 20 36.90 4.95 -18.98
CA GLU A 20 36.06 4.22 -19.92
C GLU A 20 34.68 4.20 -19.28
N ALA A 21 33.72 4.78 -19.99
CA ALA A 21 32.33 4.58 -19.72
C ALA A 21 32.12 3.07 -19.85
N SER A 22 32.36 2.35 -18.75
CA SER A 22 31.72 1.09 -18.47
C SER A 22 30.25 1.47 -18.54
N GLU A 23 29.68 1.34 -19.73
CA GLU A 23 28.26 1.18 -19.90
C GLU A 23 27.87 0.22 -18.79
N CYS A 24 27.17 0.73 -17.78
CA CYS A 24 26.50 -0.16 -16.86
C CYS A 24 25.50 -0.90 -17.75
N GLN A 25 25.94 -2.02 -18.35
CA GLN A 25 25.03 -3.04 -18.83
C GLN A 25 24.35 -3.55 -17.57
N CYS A 26 23.30 -2.82 -17.15
CA CYS A 26 22.23 -3.41 -16.41
C CYS A 26 21.88 -4.65 -17.24
N LEU A 27 22.07 -5.84 -16.67
CA LEU A 27 21.45 -7.06 -17.17
C LEU A 27 19.92 -6.86 -16.98
N SER A 28 19.32 -5.98 -17.76
CA SER A 28 17.89 -5.77 -17.84
C SER A 28 17.40 -6.73 -18.91
N ASP A 29 17.32 -8.00 -18.52
CA ASP A 29 16.46 -9.02 -19.12
C ASP A 29 16.43 -10.23 -18.18
N SER A 30 16.23 -10.00 -16.87
CA SER A 30 15.51 -11.04 -16.14
C SER A 30 14.12 -11.03 -16.77
N PRO A 31 13.63 -12.15 -17.32
CA PRO A 31 12.25 -12.20 -17.78
C PRO A 31 11.38 -11.70 -16.63
N THR A 32 10.52 -10.71 -16.90
CA THR A 32 9.55 -10.23 -15.92
C THR A 32 8.80 -11.46 -15.44
N ASP A 33 9.08 -11.88 -14.21
CA ASP A 33 8.44 -13.05 -13.66
C ASP A 33 6.97 -12.75 -13.40
N ASP A 34 6.16 -13.80 -13.27
CA ASP A 34 4.72 -13.63 -13.08
C ASP A 34 4.40 -12.79 -11.83
N PHE A 35 5.28 -12.78 -10.82
CA PHE A 35 5.12 -11.88 -9.69
C PHE A 35 5.17 -10.40 -10.09
N MET A 36 6.18 -9.99 -10.86
CA MET A 36 6.32 -8.62 -11.33
C MET A 36 5.20 -8.23 -12.30
N LEU A 37 4.74 -9.15 -13.15
CA LEU A 37 3.54 -8.94 -13.99
C LEU A 37 2.28 -8.73 -13.14
N GLY A 38 2.16 -9.47 -12.03
CA GLY A 38 1.08 -9.29 -11.06
C GLY A 38 1.09 -7.89 -10.42
N LEU A 39 2.27 -7.41 -10.00
CA LEU A 39 2.41 -6.05 -9.46
C LEU A 39 2.11 -4.97 -10.50
N GLN A 40 2.49 -5.19 -11.76
CA GLN A 40 2.16 -4.26 -12.85
C GLN A 40 0.65 -4.22 -13.09
N ALA A 41 -0.02 -5.36 -13.15
CA ALA A 41 -1.48 -5.42 -13.28
C ALA A 41 -2.20 -4.73 -12.10
N LEU A 42 -1.70 -4.88 -10.87
CA LEU A 42 -2.21 -4.11 -9.72
C LEU A 42 -2.10 -2.61 -9.95
N SER A 43 -0.98 -2.13 -10.49
CA SER A 43 -0.81 -0.69 -10.76
C SER A 43 -1.82 -0.15 -11.76
N HIS A 44 -2.28 -0.99 -12.70
CA HIS A 44 -3.31 -0.62 -13.67
C HIS A 44 -4.74 -0.80 -13.13
N GLY A 45 -4.90 -1.20 -11.86
CA GLY A 45 -6.20 -1.53 -11.28
C GLY A 45 -6.81 -2.84 -11.81
N ASP A 46 -6.07 -3.63 -12.60
CA ASP A 46 -6.53 -4.93 -13.09
C ASP A 46 -6.26 -6.02 -12.05
N PHE A 47 -7.11 -6.04 -11.02
CA PHE A 47 -6.99 -7.00 -9.91
C PHE A 47 -7.19 -8.45 -10.35
N ALA A 48 -7.94 -8.68 -11.44
CA ALA A 48 -8.18 -10.01 -11.97
C ALA A 48 -6.94 -10.57 -12.67
N ALA A 49 -6.33 -9.78 -13.56
CA ALA A 49 -5.06 -10.14 -14.20
C ALA A 49 -3.94 -10.29 -13.16
N ALA A 50 -3.86 -9.39 -12.18
CA ALA A 50 -2.90 -9.50 -11.08
C ALA A 50 -3.05 -10.83 -10.32
N GLY A 51 -4.28 -11.21 -9.98
CA GLY A 51 -4.56 -12.47 -9.31
C GLY A 51 -4.16 -13.69 -10.13
N GLN A 52 -4.28 -13.65 -11.45
CA GLN A 52 -3.86 -14.73 -12.34
C GLN A 52 -2.34 -14.87 -12.37
N HIS A 53 -1.63 -13.76 -12.55
CA HIS A 53 -0.18 -13.72 -12.51
C HIS A 53 0.39 -14.22 -11.18
N PHE A 54 -0.19 -13.84 -10.03
CA PHE A 54 0.25 -14.40 -8.75
C PHE A 54 -0.01 -15.90 -8.63
N LYS A 55 -1.09 -16.45 -9.21
CA LYS A 55 -1.31 -17.91 -9.25
C LYS A 55 -0.25 -18.61 -10.08
N GLU A 56 0.13 -18.03 -11.22
CA GLU A 56 1.19 -18.55 -12.08
C GLU A 56 2.54 -18.51 -11.37
N HIS A 57 2.87 -17.41 -10.70
CA HIS A 57 4.09 -17.29 -9.87
C HIS A 57 4.19 -18.39 -8.81
N ALA A 58 3.07 -18.74 -8.16
CA ALA A 58 3.02 -19.77 -7.13
C ALA A 58 3.49 -21.16 -7.61
N LEU A 59 3.46 -21.40 -8.93
CA LEU A 59 3.86 -22.64 -9.57
C LEU A 59 5.34 -22.66 -9.96
N SER A 60 6.08 -21.57 -9.75
CA SER A 60 7.50 -21.52 -10.04
C SER A 60 8.32 -22.36 -9.06
N ASP A 61 9.45 -22.89 -9.51
CA ASP A 61 10.34 -23.76 -8.72
C ASP A 61 11.12 -23.01 -7.60
N ARG A 62 10.73 -21.76 -7.30
CA ARG A 62 11.32 -20.95 -6.23
C ARG A 62 10.64 -21.23 -4.90
N GLU A 63 11.43 -21.50 -3.87
CA GLU A 63 10.95 -21.80 -2.52
C GLU A 63 10.03 -20.69 -1.96
N GLN A 64 10.33 -19.42 -2.27
CA GLN A 64 9.57 -18.26 -1.79
C GLN A 64 8.26 -18.02 -2.56
N ALA A 65 8.12 -18.59 -3.75
CA ALA A 65 7.07 -18.20 -4.68
C ALA A 65 5.63 -18.46 -4.18
N PRO A 66 5.32 -19.57 -3.48
CA PRO A 66 3.99 -19.76 -2.90
C PRO A 66 3.64 -18.70 -1.86
N LYS A 67 4.62 -18.26 -1.06
CA LYS A 67 4.42 -17.23 -0.02
C LYS A 67 4.22 -15.85 -0.66
N GLU A 68 5.03 -15.51 -1.65
CA GLU A 68 4.92 -14.26 -2.41
C GLU A 68 3.59 -14.18 -3.16
N ALA A 69 3.19 -15.26 -3.83
CA ALA A 69 1.91 -15.37 -4.51
C ALA A 69 0.73 -15.21 -3.55
N ALA A 70 0.77 -15.85 -2.37
CA ALA A 70 -0.29 -15.72 -1.37
C ALA A 70 -0.43 -14.27 -0.88
N ALA A 71 0.69 -13.59 -0.63
CA ALA A 71 0.69 -12.17 -0.26
C ALA A 71 0.13 -11.28 -1.40
N GLY A 72 0.56 -11.51 -2.63
CA GLY A 72 0.07 -10.79 -3.82
C GLY A 72 -1.44 -10.99 -4.06
N GLN A 73 -1.93 -12.22 -3.94
CA GLN A 73 -3.37 -12.52 -4.04
C GLN A 73 -4.18 -11.86 -2.93
N ALA A 74 -3.69 -11.89 -1.69
CA ALA A 74 -4.35 -11.21 -0.58
C ALA A 74 -4.45 -9.70 -0.83
N LEU A 75 -3.39 -9.09 -1.37
CA LEU A 75 -3.38 -7.68 -1.76
C LEU A 75 -4.40 -7.41 -2.89
N ALA A 76 -4.39 -8.19 -3.98
CA ALA A 76 -5.33 -8.04 -5.09
C ALA A 76 -6.80 -8.15 -4.64
N ASN A 77 -7.12 -9.12 -3.78
CA ASN A 77 -8.44 -9.30 -3.21
C ASN A 77 -8.85 -8.16 -2.28
N THR A 78 -7.89 -7.58 -1.55
CA THR A 78 -8.17 -6.44 -0.66
C THR A 78 -8.46 -5.20 -1.48
N LEU A 79 -7.62 -4.90 -2.47
CA LEU A 79 -7.76 -3.72 -3.32
C LEU A 79 -9.03 -3.77 -4.19
N SER A 80 -9.45 -4.95 -4.66
CA SER A 80 -10.68 -5.09 -5.47
C SER A 80 -11.98 -4.78 -4.72
N GLN A 81 -11.96 -4.81 -3.37
CA GLN A 81 -13.11 -4.44 -2.55
C GLN A 81 -13.33 -2.92 -2.47
N TYR A 82 -12.37 -2.12 -2.94
CA TYR A 82 -12.37 -0.67 -2.86
C TYR A 82 -12.22 -0.07 -4.28
N PRO A 83 -13.29 -0.02 -5.09
CA PRO A 83 -13.19 0.59 -6.41
C PRO A 83 -12.93 2.10 -6.30
N VAL A 84 -11.81 2.57 -6.85
CA VAL A 84 -11.60 4.00 -7.18
C VAL A 84 -12.28 4.25 -8.52
N GLY A 85 -13.03 5.36 -8.66
CA GLY A 85 -13.89 5.64 -9.82
C GLY A 85 -13.22 5.43 -11.19
N GLU A 86 -14.00 4.97 -12.18
CA GLU A 86 -13.60 4.46 -13.51
C GLU A 86 -12.83 5.44 -14.44
N ASP A 87 -12.49 6.65 -13.99
CA ASP A 87 -12.00 7.73 -14.88
C ASP A 87 -10.53 7.56 -15.34
N SER A 88 -9.88 6.44 -15.04
CA SER A 88 -8.43 6.26 -15.24
C SER A 88 -8.06 5.20 -16.29
N SER A 89 -8.86 5.00 -17.34
CA SER A 89 -8.55 3.97 -18.36
C SER A 89 -7.41 4.36 -19.35
N THR A 90 -6.73 5.50 -19.19
CA THR A 90 -5.64 5.95 -20.09
C THR A 90 -4.44 6.56 -19.36
N ALA A 91 -4.31 6.29 -18.07
CA ALA A 91 -3.30 6.84 -17.18
C ALA A 91 -1.88 6.30 -17.48
N ASP A 92 -0.90 7.19 -17.57
CA ASP A 92 0.54 6.88 -17.64
C ASP A 92 0.99 6.06 -16.41
N GLU A 93 2.13 5.35 -16.47
CA GLU A 93 2.63 4.51 -15.36
C GLU A 93 2.74 5.28 -14.02
N VAL A 94 3.05 6.59 -14.09
CA VAL A 94 3.09 7.48 -12.92
C VAL A 94 1.69 7.66 -12.31
N THR A 95 0.67 7.80 -13.14
CA THR A 95 -0.73 7.93 -12.72
C THR A 95 -1.27 6.60 -12.17
N ASN A 96 -0.82 5.47 -12.71
CA ASN A 96 -1.14 4.12 -12.23
C ASN A 96 -0.58 3.85 -10.82
N ARG A 97 0.64 4.31 -10.51
CA ARG A 97 1.19 4.22 -9.15
C ARG A 97 0.47 5.14 -8.16
N ALA A 98 0.09 6.34 -8.59
CA ALA A 98 -0.71 7.24 -7.76
C ALA A 98 -2.07 6.63 -7.41
N MET A 99 -2.72 5.95 -8.37
CA MET A 99 -3.99 5.25 -8.17
C MET A 99 -3.92 4.20 -7.04
N LEU A 100 -2.86 3.39 -7.00
CA LEU A 100 -2.67 2.42 -5.92
C LEU A 100 -2.47 3.09 -4.54
N ILE A 101 -1.74 4.21 -4.51
CA ILE A 101 -1.55 4.97 -3.27
C ILE A 101 -2.88 5.55 -2.80
N ASP A 102 -3.66 6.16 -3.69
CA ASP A 102 -4.98 6.71 -3.39
C ASP A 102 -5.93 5.63 -2.87
N LEU A 103 -5.90 4.45 -3.48
CA LEU A 103 -6.68 3.30 -3.04
C LEU A 103 -6.31 2.85 -1.62
N VAL A 104 -5.02 2.77 -1.30
CA VAL A 104 -4.55 2.45 0.06
C VAL A 104 -4.98 3.53 1.05
N LEU A 105 -4.91 4.82 0.69
CA LEU A 105 -5.35 5.92 1.54
C LEU A 105 -6.86 5.87 1.82
N VAL A 106 -7.68 5.57 0.81
CA VAL A 106 -9.13 5.39 0.97
C VAL A 106 -9.43 4.22 1.92
N MET A 107 -8.69 3.12 1.80
CA MET A 107 -8.84 1.97 2.70
C MET A 107 -8.47 2.33 4.15
N ILE A 108 -7.37 3.07 4.37
CA ILE A 108 -6.98 3.53 5.71
C ILE A 108 -8.08 4.41 6.31
N ALA A 109 -8.59 5.39 5.56
CA ALA A 109 -9.68 6.24 6.01
C ALA A 109 -10.95 5.44 6.34
N GLY A 110 -11.28 4.43 5.54
CA GLY A 110 -12.40 3.52 5.80
C GLY A 110 -12.24 2.70 7.09
N LEU A 111 -11.02 2.24 7.40
CA LEU A 111 -10.72 1.53 8.65
C LEU A 111 -10.79 2.47 9.86
N GLU A 112 -10.28 3.69 9.75
CA GLU A 112 -10.39 4.72 10.79
C GLU A 112 -11.86 5.03 11.12
N GLN A 113 -12.71 5.14 10.10
CA GLN A 113 -14.14 5.36 10.29
C GLN A 113 -14.80 4.16 11.00
N GLN A 114 -14.53 2.92 10.58
CA GLN A 114 -15.06 1.73 11.24
C GLN A 114 -14.64 1.62 12.71
N ILE A 115 -13.40 1.96 13.03
CA ILE A 115 -12.90 1.99 14.41
C ILE A 115 -13.65 3.06 15.21
N SER A 116 -13.85 4.25 14.64
CA SER A 116 -14.63 5.32 15.26
C SER A 116 -16.06 4.87 15.54
N ASP A 117 -16.74 4.26 14.57
CA ASP A 117 -18.12 3.79 14.71
C ASP A 117 -18.24 2.71 15.81
N LEU A 118 -17.32 1.74 15.80
CA LEU A 118 -17.24 0.71 16.85
C LEU A 118 -16.99 1.30 18.23
N SER A 119 -16.17 2.36 18.33
CA SER A 119 -15.90 3.01 19.61
C SER A 119 -17.15 3.70 20.18
N VAL A 120 -17.96 4.32 19.32
CA VAL A 120 -19.22 4.96 19.68
C VAL A 120 -20.24 3.90 20.13
N GLU A 121 -20.37 2.81 19.38
CA GLU A 121 -21.26 1.71 19.73
C GLU A 121 -20.87 1.08 21.08
N ASN A 122 -19.58 0.83 21.29
CA ASN A 122 -19.08 0.26 22.55
C ASN A 122 -19.38 1.19 23.74
N ALA A 123 -19.16 2.51 23.59
CA ALA A 123 -19.49 3.47 24.63
C ALA A 123 -20.99 3.49 24.95
N ALA A 124 -21.85 3.40 23.93
CA ALA A 124 -23.29 3.31 24.13
C ALA A 124 -23.71 2.04 24.87
N LEU A 125 -23.11 0.89 24.52
CA LEU A 125 -23.35 -0.39 25.19
C LEU A 125 -22.87 -0.36 26.65
N ALA A 126 -21.72 0.25 26.92
CA ALA A 126 -21.20 0.39 28.28
C ALA A 126 -22.16 1.20 29.17
N VAL A 127 -22.70 2.31 28.64
CA VAL A 127 -23.71 3.12 29.35
C VAL A 127 -25.01 2.34 29.59
N ASP A 128 -25.45 1.53 28.62
CA ASP A 128 -26.65 0.70 28.79
C ASP A 128 -26.44 -0.38 29.85
N LEU A 129 -25.27 -1.01 29.88
CA LEU A 129 -24.91 -1.98 30.92
C LEU A 129 -24.90 -1.35 32.32
N GLU A 130 -24.30 -0.17 32.49
CA GLU A 130 -24.29 0.54 33.76
C GLU A 130 -25.72 0.84 34.26
N LYS A 131 -26.61 1.30 33.37
CA LYS A 131 -28.03 1.53 33.71
C LYS A 131 -28.74 0.26 34.15
N ARG A 132 -28.47 -0.87 33.48
CA ARG A 132 -29.05 -2.17 33.85
C ARG A 132 -28.53 -2.65 35.20
N GLU A 133 -27.24 -2.49 35.48
CA GLU A 133 -26.64 -2.83 36.76
C GLU A 133 -27.22 -1.97 37.91
N GLU A 134 -27.40 -0.66 37.68
CA GLU A 134 -28.03 0.21 38.67
C GLU A 134 -29.49 -0.17 38.92
N ALA A 135 -30.26 -0.47 37.86
CA ALA A 135 -31.64 -0.93 38.00
C ALA A 135 -31.74 -2.24 38.79
N LEU A 136 -30.83 -3.20 38.54
CA LEU A 136 -30.75 -4.45 39.29
C LEU A 136 -30.39 -4.21 40.76
N LYS A 137 -29.49 -3.28 41.05
CA LYS A 137 -29.12 -2.91 42.42
C LYS A 137 -30.31 -2.30 43.17
N ARG A 138 -31.01 -1.35 42.57
CA ARG A 138 -32.23 -0.75 43.15
C ARG A 138 -33.32 -1.78 43.36
N LEU A 139 -33.52 -2.70 42.41
CA LEU A 139 -34.50 -3.78 42.55
C LEU A 139 -34.14 -4.67 43.74
N ARG A 140 -32.87 -5.08 43.88
CA ARG A 140 -32.39 -5.86 45.02
C ARG A 140 -32.61 -5.15 46.37
N GLU A 141 -32.34 -3.86 46.43
CA GLU A 141 -32.60 -3.04 47.64
C GLU A 141 -34.09 -3.03 47.99
N LEU A 142 -34.98 -2.90 47.00
CA LEU A 142 -36.43 -2.94 47.21
C LEU A 142 -36.93 -4.32 47.67
N THR A 143 -36.41 -5.42 47.11
CA THR A 143 -36.83 -6.77 47.49
C THR A 143 -36.33 -7.19 48.88
N LEU A 144 -35.19 -6.64 49.33
CA LEU A 144 -34.64 -6.90 50.67
C LEU A 144 -35.17 -5.93 51.76
N GLY A 145 -35.82 -4.84 51.35
CA GLY A 145 -36.37 -3.80 52.25
C GLY A 145 -37.83 -3.99 52.65
N GLN A 146 -38.53 -5.04 52.19
CA GLN A 146 -39.88 -5.36 52.66
C GLN A 146 -39.82 -6.29 53.88
N PRO A 147 -40.08 -5.81 55.11
CA PRO A 147 -40.38 -6.74 56.21
C PRO A 147 -41.69 -7.46 55.88
N GLU A 148 -41.66 -8.79 55.96
CA GLU A 148 -42.85 -9.63 55.85
C GLU A 148 -43.91 -9.12 56.85
N ALA A 149 -45.09 -8.77 56.34
CA ALA A 149 -46.24 -8.32 57.12
C ALA A 149 -47.11 -9.51 57.54
#